data_AF-A0A925BRE5-F1
#
_entry.id   AF-A0A925BRE5-F1
#
_cell.length_a   1.000
_cell.length_b   1.000
_cell.length_c   1.000
_cell.angle_alpha   90.00
_cell.angle_beta   90.00
_cell.angle_gamma   90.00
#
_symmetry.space_group_name_H-M   'P 1'
#
loop_
_entity.id
_entity.type
_entity.pdbx_description
1 polymer ?
#
loop_
_entity_poly.entity_id
_entity_poly.type
_entity_poly.pdbx_seq_one_letter_code
_entity_poly.pdbx_strand_id
1 'polypeptide(L)' 'MPQERRRFCIQIDPRQEIELLLQLSKRGTITSDKSATVLWAELSMTEVELCKIIGVVKAIEYIQPKWPDVLADIEGGM' A
#
# COMPACT_ATOMS: atom_id res chain seq x y z
N MET A 1 -11.08 -5.35 -19.98
CA MET A 1 -10.50 -6.35 -19.06
C MET A 1 -10.24 -5.65 -17.74
N PRO A 2 -10.78 -6.10 -16.59
CA PRO A 2 -10.41 -5.51 -15.31
C PRO A 2 -8.94 -5.81 -15.04
N GLN A 3 -8.13 -4.78 -14.76
CA GLN A 3 -6.74 -4.96 -14.35
C GLN A 3 -6.70 -5.78 -13.05
N GLU A 4 -5.85 -6.79 -13.04
CA GLU A 4 -5.68 -7.69 -11.90
C GLU A 4 -5.14 -6.91 -10.70
N ARG A 5 -5.84 -6.96 -9.56
CA ARG A 5 -5.42 -6.27 -8.34
C ARG A 5 -4.32 -7.05 -7.64
N ARG A 6 -3.25 -6.35 -7.27
CA ARG A 6 -2.04 -6.90 -6.67
C ARG A 6 -1.77 -6.24 -5.32
N ARG A 7 -1.12 -6.97 -4.42
CA ARG A 7 -0.90 -6.54 -3.03
C ARG A 7 0.55 -6.21 -2.79
N PHE A 8 0.77 -5.10 -2.10
CA PHE A 8 2.08 -4.51 -1.88
C PHE A 8 2.30 -4.11 -0.43
N CYS A 9 3.51 -4.39 0.04
CA CYS A 9 4.11 -3.68 1.18
C CYS A 9 5.05 -2.62 0.61
N ILE A 10 4.84 -1.37 0.98
CA ILE A 10 5.46 -0.20 0.36
C ILE A 10 6.17 0.59 1.44
N GLN A 11 7.48 0.68 1.35
CA GLN A 11 8.25 1.64 2.13
C GLN A 11 8.24 2.98 1.42
N ILE A 12 7.96 4.05 2.17
CA ILE A 12 7.76 5.39 1.61
C ILE A 12 8.74 6.41 2.18
N ASP A 13 8.95 7.50 1.45
CA ASP A 13 9.57 8.70 1.99
C ASP A 13 8.49 9.48 2.78
N PRO A 14 8.63 9.62 4.12
CA PRO A 14 7.63 10.31 4.93
C PRO A 14 7.44 11.77 4.54
N ARG A 15 8.43 12.40 3.85
CA ARG A 15 8.27 13.77 3.33
C ARG A 15 7.27 13.87 2.18
N GLN A 16 6.98 12.75 1.52
CA GLN A 16 6.10 12.64 0.36
C GLN A 16 4.81 11.86 0.66
N GLU A 17 4.58 11.47 1.92
CA GLU A 17 3.48 10.59 2.34
C GLU A 17 2.11 11.07 1.85
N ILE A 18 1.79 12.36 2.08
CA ILE A 18 0.47 12.92 1.75
C ILE A 18 0.23 12.87 0.23
N GLU A 19 1.21 13.29 -0.56
CA GLU A 19 1.11 13.26 -2.02
C GLU A 19 0.99 11.82 -2.53
N LEU A 20 1.79 10.91 -1.98
CA LEU A 20 1.78 9.51 -2.35
C LEU A 20 0.42 8.84 -2.03
N LEU A 21 -0.15 9.08 -0.85
CA LEU A 21 -1.48 8.59 -0.48
C LEU A 21 -2.57 9.10 -1.42
N LEU A 22 -2.51 10.37 -1.82
CA LEU A 22 -3.45 10.95 -2.80
C LEU A 22 -3.31 10.34 -4.19
N GLN A 23 -2.09 9.98 -4.60
CA GLN A 23 -1.85 9.34 -5.90
C GLN A 23 -2.31 7.88 -5.91
N LEU A 24 -1.98 7.13 -4.86
CA LEU A 24 -2.27 5.71 -4.75
C LEU A 24 -3.77 5.45 -4.49
N SER A 25 -4.47 6.32 -3.73
CA SER A 25 -5.88 6.11 -3.37
C SER A 25 -6.83 6.14 -4.57
N LYS A 26 -6.41 6.78 -5.67
CA LYS A 26 -7.12 6.75 -6.96
C LYS A 26 -6.99 5.41 -7.69
N ARG A 27 -6.08 4.54 -7.25
CA ARG A 27 -5.65 3.32 -7.94
C ARG A 27 -5.96 2.05 -7.16
N GLY A 28 -6.47 2.18 -5.93
CA GLY A 28 -6.85 1.06 -5.09
C GLY A 28 -7.01 1.41 -3.61
N THR A 29 -6.91 0.40 -2.75
CA THR A 29 -7.09 0.54 -1.30
C THR A 29 -5.73 0.57 -0.62
N ILE A 30 -5.56 1.44 0.37
CA ILE A 30 -4.30 1.63 1.11
C ILE A 30 -4.61 1.71 2.59
N THR A 31 -3.70 1.19 3.41
CA THR A 31 -3.64 1.44 4.85
C THR A 31 -2.19 1.73 5.25
N SER A 32 -1.99 2.62 6.20
CA SER A 32 -0.66 2.89 6.77
C SER A 32 -0.45 2.07 8.04
N ASP A 33 0.79 1.69 8.32
CA ASP A 33 1.13 1.17 9.63
C ASP A 33 1.36 2.32 10.64
N LYS A 34 1.53 1.99 11.91
CA LYS A 34 1.78 2.96 12.99
C LYS A 34 3.10 3.73 12.85
N SER A 35 4.00 3.31 11.97
CA SER A 35 5.34 3.89 11.79
C SER A 35 5.39 5.02 10.76
N ALA A 36 4.29 5.32 10.05
CA ALA A 36 4.19 6.36 9.00
C ALA A 36 5.19 6.21 7.83
N THR A 37 5.91 5.09 7.77
CA THR A 37 6.94 4.83 6.73
C THR A 37 6.64 3.59 5.91
N VAL A 38 5.64 2.81 6.31
CA VAL A 38 5.19 1.61 5.60
C VAL A 38 3.70 1.73 5.29
N LEU A 39 3.36 1.56 4.02
CA LEU A 39 2.00 1.43 3.52
C LEU A 39 1.75 0.01 3.04
N TRP A 40 0.53 -0.46 3.25
CA TRP A 40 0.02 -1.69 2.66
C TRP A 40 -1.04 -1.30 1.65
N ALA A 41 -0.96 -1.83 0.44
CA ALA A 41 -1.88 -1.44 -0.63
C ALA A 41 -2.32 -2.61 -1.50
N GLU A 42 -3.56 -2.53 -2.00
CA GLU A 42 -4.08 -3.36 -3.07
C GLU A 42 -4.33 -2.45 -4.27
N LEU A 43 -3.51 -2.59 -5.32
CA LEU A 43 -3.45 -1.66 -6.45
C LEU A 43 -3.57 -2.43 -7.77
N SER A 44 -4.19 -1.79 -8.76
CA SER A 44 -4.24 -2.29 -10.14
C SER A 44 -2.98 -1.90 -10.93
N MET A 45 -1.80 -2.28 -10.44
CA MET A 45 -0.50 -2.04 -11.12
C MET A 45 0.55 -3.05 -10.69
N THR A 46 1.65 -3.12 -11.42
CA THR A 46 2.82 -3.96 -11.11
C THR A 46 3.78 -3.30 -10.11
N GLU A 47 4.63 -4.10 -9.46
CA GLU A 47 5.71 -3.59 -8.59
C GLU A 47 6.62 -2.59 -9.31
N VAL A 48 6.94 -2.85 -10.58
CA VAL A 48 7.80 -1.99 -11.40
C VAL A 48 7.18 -0.62 -11.65
N GLU A 49 5.87 -0.55 -11.85
CA GLU A 49 5.16 0.72 -12.00
C GLU A 49 5.09 1.47 -10.67
N LEU A 50 4.86 0.75 -9.58
CA LEU A 50 4.80 1.31 -8.23
C LEU A 50 6.13 1.95 -7.80
N CYS A 51 7.25 1.26 -8.05
CA CYS A 51 8.60 1.76 -7.75
C CYS A 51 9.01 3.00 -8.57
N LYS A 52 8.24 3.38 -9.61
CA LYS A 52 8.47 4.61 -10.38
C LYS A 52 7.75 5.83 -9.78
N ILE A 53 6.88 5.63 -8.80
CA ILE A 53 6.12 6.72 -8.16
C ILE A 53 7.03 7.45 -7.18
N ILE A 54 7.08 8.78 -7.30
CA ILE A 54 7.85 9.64 -6.38
C ILE A 54 7.35 9.41 -4.95
N GLY A 55 8.29 9.23 -4.03
CA GLY A 55 7.99 8.93 -2.62
C GLY A 55 7.92 7.44 -2.29
N VAL A 56 7.96 6.53 -3.29
CA VAL A 56 8.17 5.09 -3.02
C VAL A 56 9.66 4.81 -2.89
N VAL A 57 10.08 4.34 -1.72
CA VAL A 57 11.47 3.90 -1.45
C VAL A 57 11.65 2.45 -1.89
N LYS A 58 10.68 1.60 -1.58
CA LYS A 58 10.70 0.18 -1.91
C LYS A 58 9.26 -0.35 -1.98
N ALA A 59 8.99 -1.27 -2.89
CA ALA A 59 7.76 -2.04 -2.90
C ALA A 59 8.08 -3.54 -2.99
N ILE A 60 7.23 -4.36 -2.37
CA ILE A 60 7.32 -5.82 -2.43
C ILE A 60 5.93 -6.36 -2.73
N GLU A 61 5.77 -7.02 -3.89
CA GLU A 61 4.55 -7.78 -4.22
C GLU A 61 4.54 -9.11 -3.44
N TYR A 62 3.41 -9.49 -2.84
CA TYR A 62 3.32 -10.77 -2.13
C TYR A 62 2.02 -11.54 -2.38
N ILE A 63 2.15 -12.87 -2.41
CA ILE A 63 1.11 -13.85 -2.76
C ILE A 63 0.75 -14.64 -1.49
N GLN A 64 0.17 -14.00 -0.47
CA GLN A 64 -0.35 -14.72 0.70
C GLN A 64 -1.53 -13.99 1.37
N PRO A 65 -2.41 -14.72 2.08
CA PRO A 65 -3.49 -14.13 2.85
C PRO A 65 -2.83 -13.50 4.09
N LYS A 66 -3.16 -12.30 4.56
CA LYS A 66 -4.48 -12.01 5.08
C LYS A 66 -4.63 -10.50 5.27
N TRP A 67 -5.46 -9.93 4.41
CA TRP A 67 -6.19 -8.70 4.68
C TRP A 67 -7.00 -8.75 6.01
N PRO A 68 -7.56 -9.92 6.43
CA PRO A 68 -8.30 -10.02 7.68
C PRO A 68 -7.48 -9.88 8.98
N ASP A 69 -6.24 -10.35 9.04
CA ASP A 69 -5.44 -10.28 10.28
C ASP A 69 -4.97 -8.84 10.57
N VAL A 70 -4.70 -8.04 9.52
CA VAL A 70 -4.32 -6.62 9.65
C VAL A 70 -5.51 -5.75 10.04
N LEU A 71 -6.73 -6.07 9.57
CA LEU A 71 -7.94 -5.33 9.91
C LEU A 71 -8.54 -5.75 11.26
N ALA A 72 -8.41 -7.02 11.66
CA ALA A 72 -8.90 -7.52 12.95
C ALA A 72 -8.23 -6.83 14.15
N ASP A 73 -6.97 -6.40 14.02
CA ASP A 73 -6.27 -5.60 15.03
C ASP A 73 -6.75 -4.13 15.08
N ILE A 74 -7.37 -3.62 14.00
CA ILE A 74 -7.90 -2.24 13.95
C ILE A 74 -9.32 -2.17 14.54
N GLU A 75 -10.15 -3.20 14.34
CA GLU A 75 -11.52 -3.24 14.91
C GLU A 75 -11.58 -3.79 16.36
N GLY A 76 -10.55 -4.50 16.84
CA GLY A 76 -10.52 -5.09 18.18
C GLY A 76 -10.04 -4.18 19.32
N GLY A 77 -9.57 -2.96 19.00
CA GLY A 77 -9.06 -2.00 19.98
C GLY A 77 -10.02 -0.83 20.19
N MET A 78 -10.86 -0.93 21.22
CA MET A 78 -11.55 0.20 21.86
C MET A 78 -10.56 1.25 22.36
#